data_AF-A0A7C1I885-F1
#
_entry.id   AF-A0A7C1I885-F1
#
_cell.length_a   1.000
_cell.length_b   1.000
_cell.length_c   1.000
_cell.angle_alpha   90.00
_cell.angle_beta   90.00
_cell.angle_gamma   90.00
#
_symmetry.space_group_name_H-M   'P 1'
#
loop_
_entity.id
_entity.type
_entity.pdbx_description
1 polymer ?
#
loop_
_entity_poly.entity_id
_entity_poly.type
_entity_poly.pdbx_seq_one_letter_code
_entity_poly.pdbx_strand_id
1 'polypeptide(L)'
;MGCIELMDYKILQSRVSFKECREFIRGNYKEVYEVEPGYQLFDAYLIGNPPIFVGVDGDDLIFPYVKPCHGAFVLKIKGPDVIERLRRERKAK
;
A
#
# COMPACT_ATOMS: atom_id res chain seq x y z
N MET A 1 5.31 12.03 -12.87
CA MET A 1 6.46 12.34 -11.99
C MET A 1 5.90 12.78 -10.65
N GLY A 2 5.34 11.81 -9.93
CA GLY A 2 4.83 11.98 -8.57
C GLY A 2 5.62 11.06 -7.67
N CYS A 3 6.89 11.38 -7.40
CA CYS A 3 7.71 10.55 -6.53
C CYS A 3 7.03 10.44 -5.16
N ILE A 4 6.79 9.22 -4.68
CA ILE A 4 6.29 8.97 -3.31
C ILE A 4 7.18 9.66 -2.28
N GLU A 5 8.46 9.84 -2.60
CA GLU A 5 9.45 10.53 -1.78
C GLU A 5 9.20 12.03 -1.61
N LEU A 6 8.39 12.65 -2.48
CA LEU A 6 8.00 14.07 -2.40
C LEU A 6 6.66 14.29 -1.68
N MET A 7 5.96 13.20 -1.33
CA MET A 7 4.69 13.27 -0.62
C MET A 7 4.91 13.12 0.88
N ASP A 8 4.01 13.70 1.69
CA ASP A 8 4.02 13.50 3.13
C ASP A 8 3.59 12.06 3.44
N TYR A 9 4.56 11.17 3.61
CA TYR A 9 4.33 9.77 3.96
C TYR A 9 4.86 9.46 5.35
N LYS A 10 4.15 8.57 6.04
CA LYS A 10 4.55 8.03 7.33
C LYS A 10 4.95 6.58 7.18
N ILE A 11 6.12 6.23 7.71
CA ILE A 11 6.57 4.84 7.79
C ILE A 11 5.94 4.21 9.03
N LEU A 12 5.15 3.15 8.86
CA LEU A 12 4.56 2.39 9.96
C LEU A 12 5.44 1.21 10.38
N GLN A 13 6.02 0.52 9.41
CA GLN A 13 6.93 -0.60 9.61
C GLN A 13 8.11 -0.45 8.64
N SER A 14 9.31 -0.80 9.10
CA SER A 14 10.53 -0.73 8.29
C SER A 14 11.34 -2.00 8.41
N ARG A 15 11.96 -2.44 7.30
CA ARG A 15 12.82 -3.65 7.25
C ARG A 15 12.08 -4.92 7.68
N VAL A 16 10.81 -5.02 7.30
CA VAL A 16 9.97 -6.18 7.58
C VAL A 16 9.90 -7.11 6.38
N SER A 17 9.46 -8.35 6.60
CA SER A 17 9.21 -9.31 5.52
C SER A 17 7.85 -9.07 4.86
N PHE A 18 7.68 -9.52 3.62
CA PHE A 18 6.39 -9.47 2.93
C PHE A 18 5.23 -10.08 3.74
N LYS A 19 5.49 -11.18 4.45
CA LYS A 19 4.50 -11.82 5.32
C LYS A 19 4.04 -10.88 6.44
N GLU A 20 4.99 -10.24 7.11
CA GLU A 20 4.72 -9.30 8.21
C GLU A 20 3.95 -8.06 7.73
N CYS A 21 4.28 -7.52 6.55
CA CYS A 21 3.50 -6.43 5.95
C CYS A 21 2.03 -6.83 5.78
N ARG A 22 1.77 -8.04 5.26
CA ARG A 22 0.42 -8.54 5.01
C ARG A 22 -0.36 -8.74 6.29
N GLU A 23 0.23 -9.40 7.28
CA GLU A 23 -0.38 -9.64 8.59
C GLU A 23 -0.66 -8.31 9.31
N PHE A 24 0.28 -7.36 9.23
CA PHE A 24 0.11 -6.03 9.79
C PHE A 24 -1.09 -5.31 9.19
N ILE A 25 -1.19 -5.23 7.86
CA ILE A 25 -2.28 -4.52 7.18
C ILE A 25 -3.63 -5.20 7.46
N ARG A 26 -3.68 -6.53 7.35
CA ARG A 26 -4.90 -7.31 7.57
C ARG A 26 -5.39 -7.27 9.02
N GLY A 27 -4.48 -7.21 9.99
CA GLY A 27 -4.82 -7.22 11.42
C GLY A 27 -5.16 -5.82 11.98
N ASN A 28 -4.57 -4.76 11.44
CA ASN A 28 -4.74 -3.40 11.98
C ASN A 28 -5.85 -2.60 11.28
N TYR A 29 -6.21 -2.93 10.04
CA TYR A 29 -7.16 -2.16 9.26
C TYR A 29 -8.40 -2.97 8.91
N LYS A 30 -9.57 -2.34 9.00
CA LYS A 30 -10.87 -2.96 8.65
C LYS A 30 -11.10 -3.02 7.15
N GLU A 31 -10.71 -1.96 6.44
CA GLU A 31 -10.85 -1.87 4.99
C GLU A 31 -9.53 -2.25 4.33
N VAL A 32 -9.49 -3.45 3.75
CA VAL A 32 -8.29 -4.02 3.14
C VAL A 32 -8.62 -4.55 1.75
N TYR A 33 -7.80 -4.15 0.78
CA TYR A 33 -7.90 -4.52 -0.61
C TYR A 33 -6.72 -5.39 -1.01
N GLU A 34 -7.03 -6.56 -1.55
CA GLU A 34 -6.05 -7.37 -2.27
C GLU A 34 -5.83 -6.80 -3.67
N VAL A 35 -4.55 -6.63 -4.03
CA VAL A 35 -4.07 -6.18 -5.34
C VAL A 35 -3.00 -7.12 -5.87
N GLU A 36 -2.86 -7.15 -7.20
CA GLU A 36 -1.85 -7.96 -7.88
C GLU A 36 -0.46 -7.28 -7.85
N PRO A 37 0.63 -8.06 -7.89
CA PRO A 37 1.97 -7.50 -8.07
C PRO A 37 2.05 -6.73 -9.40
N GLY A 38 2.70 -5.58 -9.38
CA GLY A 38 2.70 -4.65 -10.52
C GLY A 38 1.50 -3.69 -10.55
N TYR A 39 0.61 -3.72 -9.55
CA TYR A 39 -0.42 -2.68 -9.43
C TYR A 39 0.23 -1.31 -9.22
N GLN A 40 -0.18 -0.34 -10.04
CA GLN A 40 0.33 1.02 -9.95
C GLN A 40 -0.45 1.80 -8.90
N LEU A 41 0.25 2.19 -7.84
CA LEU A 41 -0.26 3.04 -6.77
C LEU A 41 0.44 4.39 -6.84
N PHE A 42 -0.31 5.47 -7.07
CA PHE A 42 0.25 6.77 -7.42
C PHE A 42 1.20 6.66 -8.64
N ASP A 43 2.50 6.84 -8.43
CA ASP A 43 3.57 6.76 -9.44
C ASP A 43 4.52 5.58 -9.18
N ALA A 44 4.18 4.67 -8.25
CA ALA A 44 4.99 3.50 -7.93
C ALA A 44 4.24 2.20 -8.20
N TYR A 45 4.99 1.21 -8.68
CA TYR A 45 4.50 -0.14 -8.82
C TYR A 45 4.70 -0.90 -7.51
N LEU A 46 3.64 -1.56 -7.06
CA LEU A 46 3.73 -2.45 -5.90
C LEU A 46 4.51 -3.70 -6.29
N ILE A 47 5.71 -3.82 -5.74
CA ILE A 47 6.60 -4.96 -5.95
C ILE A 47 6.49 -5.86 -4.72
N GLY A 48 6.22 -7.15 -4.92
CA GLY A 48 6.18 -8.11 -3.84
C GLY A 48 5.58 -9.45 -4.22
N ASN A 49 5.54 -10.37 -3.25
CA ASN A 49 4.96 -11.70 -3.46
C ASN A 49 3.43 -11.65 -3.25
N PRO A 50 2.62 -12.09 -4.24
CA PRO A 50 1.17 -12.13 -4.11
C PRO A 50 0.69 -13.05 -2.96
N PRO A 51 -0.50 -12.81 -2.40
CA PRO A 51 -1.32 -11.60 -2.54
C PRO A 51 -0.70 -10.37 -1.86
N ILE A 52 -0.86 -9.17 -2.44
CA ILE A 52 -0.45 -7.90 -1.82
C ILE A 52 -1.69 -7.24 -1.23
N PHE A 53 -1.62 -6.81 0.03
CA PHE A 53 -2.72 -6.11 0.70
C PHE A 53 -2.45 -4.61 0.81
N VAL A 54 -3.48 -3.84 0.57
CA VAL A 54 -3.53 -2.38 0.70
C VAL A 54 -4.65 -2.04 1.67
N GLY A 55 -4.31 -1.43 2.81
CA GLY A 55 -5.27 -0.97 3.80
C GLY A 55 -5.74 0.45 3.52
N VAL A 56 -6.96 0.77 3.95
CA VAL A 56 -7.51 2.13 3.96
C VAL A 56 -7.94 2.48 5.38
N ASP A 57 -7.55 3.67 5.82
CA ASP A 57 -7.83 4.25 7.13
C ASP A 57 -8.32 5.69 6.95
N GLY A 58 -9.63 5.84 6.74
CA GLY A 58 -10.21 7.14 6.37
C GLY A 58 -9.72 7.61 5.00
N ASP A 59 -8.95 8.70 4.98
CA ASP A 59 -8.32 9.29 3.78
C ASP A 59 -6.86 8.85 3.59
N ASP A 60 -6.37 8.01 4.50
CA ASP A 60 -5.02 7.47 4.44
C ASP A 60 -5.01 6.08 3.80
N LEU A 61 -4.02 5.85 2.95
CA LEU A 61 -3.76 4.62 2.24
C LEU A 61 -2.50 3.97 2.80
N ILE A 62 -2.60 2.67 3.11
CA ILE A 62 -1.54 1.89 3.74
C ILE A 62 -1.13 0.77 2.79
N PHE A 63 0.13 0.74 2.38
CA PHE A 63 0.59 -0.25 1.42
C PHE A 63 2.06 -0.63 1.65
N PRO A 64 2.45 -1.85 1.25
CA PRO A 64 3.84 -2.25 1.29
C PRO A 64 4.62 -1.58 0.17
N TYR A 65 5.75 -0.97 0.50
CA TYR A 65 6.69 -0.38 -0.44
C TYR A 65 8.07 -1.02 -0.26
N VAL A 66 8.61 -1.59 -1.34
CA VAL A 66 9.91 -2.28 -1.30
C VAL A 66 10.96 -1.37 -1.90
N LYS A 67 11.96 -1.01 -1.09
CA LYS A 67 13.18 -0.39 -1.60
C LYS A 67 14.24 -1.47 -1.81
N PRO A 68 14.86 -1.57 -3.01
CA PRO A 68 15.85 -2.62 -3.30
C PRO A 68 17.05 -2.59 -2.35
N CYS A 69 17.40 -1.42 -1.81
CA CYS A 69 18.55 -1.26 -0.92
C CYS A 69 18.24 -1.50 0.57
N HIS A 70 16.97 -1.45 0.99
CA HIS A 70 16.60 -1.40 2.41
C HIS A 70 15.48 -2.37 2.83
N GLY A 71 14.93 -3.17 1.90
CA GLY A 71 13.88 -4.16 2.19
C GLY A 71 12.47 -3.62 2.04
N ALA A 72 11.49 -4.31 2.66
CA ALA A 72 10.09 -3.91 2.60
C ALA A 72 9.72 -2.99 3.77
N PHE A 73 8.88 -2.00 3.45
CA PHE A 73 8.34 -1.00 4.35
C PHE A 73 6.82 -1.02 4.24
N VAL A 74 6.13 -0.58 5.29
CA VAL A 74 4.71 -0.26 5.22
C VAL A 74 4.59 1.25 5.31
N LEU A 75 4.08 1.86 4.26
CA LEU A 75 3.88 3.30 4.17
C LEU A 75 2.42 3.64 4.38
N LYS A 76 2.16 4.77 5.05
CA LYS A 76 0.87 5.41 5.20
C LYS A 76 0.95 6.78 4.52
N ILE A 77 0.08 7.03 3.56
CA ILE A 77 0.04 8.28 2.79
C ILE A 77 -1.40 8.74 2.61
N LYS A 78 -1.64 10.05 2.59
CA LYS A 78 -2.96 10.57 2.23
C LYS A 78 -3.19 10.46 0.72
N GLY A 79 -4.30 9.85 0.34
CA GLY A 79 -4.60 9.59 -1.07
C GLY A 79 -6.07 9.31 -1.35
N PRO A 80 -6.98 10.26 -1.06
CA PRO A 80 -8.41 10.06 -1.24
C PRO A 80 -8.79 9.67 -2.68
N ASP A 81 -8.09 10.21 -3.69
CA ASP A 81 -8.30 9.88 -5.12
C ASP A 81 -7.99 8.41 -5.43
N VAL A 82 -6.86 7.90 -4.94
CA VAL A 82 -6.48 6.48 -5.12
C VAL A 82 -7.43 5.56 -4.35
N ILE A 83 -7.87 5.97 -3.16
CA ILE A 83 -8.85 5.24 -2.36
C ILE A 83 -10.19 5.16 -3.10
N GLU A 84 -10.68 6.26 -3.67
CA GLU A 84 -11.88 6.27 -4.49
C GLU A 84 -11.76 5.33 -5.69
N ARG A 85 -10.61 5.35 -6.37
CA ARG A 85 -10.33 4.43 -7.47
C ARG A 85 -10.37 2.97 -7.01
N LEU A 86 -9.68 2.62 -5.92
CA LEU A 86 -9.70 1.28 -5.33
C LEU A 86 -11.11 0.82 -4.97
N ARG A 87 -11.92 1.70 -4.36
CA ARG A 87 -13.32 1.44 -4.01
C ARG A 87 -14.19 1.23 -5.25
N ARG A 88 -13.94 1.94 -6.36
CA ARG A 88 -14.65 1.76 -7.64
C ARG A 88 -14.27 0.46 -8.32
N GLU A 89 -12.97 0.13 -8.42
CA GLU A 89 -12.50 -1.11 -9.03
C GLU A 89 -13.02 -2.36 -8.29
N ARG A 90 -13.21 -2.27 -6.97
CA ARG A 90 -13.84 -3.32 -6.16
C ARG A 90 -15.35 -3.45 -6.34
N LYS A 91 -16.07 -2.37 -6.68
CA LYS A 91 -17.51 -2.45 -6.98
C LYS A 91 -17.78 -3.03 -8.37
N ALA A 92 -16.79 -3.01 -9.26
CA ALA A 92 -16.91 -3.51 -10.62
C ALA A 92 -16.63 -5.02 -10.75
N LYS A 93 -16.28 -5.71 -9.66
CA LYS A 93 -15.94 -7.14 -9.64
C LYS A 93 -16.84 -7.87 -8.64
#